data_AF-A0A386WPH1-F1
#
_entry.id   AF-A0A386WPH1-F1
#
_cell.length_a   1.000
_cell.length_b   1.000
_cell.length_c   1.000
_cell.angle_alpha   90.00
_cell.angle_beta   90.00
_cell.angle_gamma   90.00
#
_symmetry.space_group_name_H-M   'P 1'
#
loop_
_entity.id
_entity.type
_entity.pdbx_description
1 polymer ?
#
loop_
_entity_poly.entity_id
_entity_poly.type
_entity_poly.pdbx_seq_one_letter_code
_entity_poly.pdbx_strand_id
1 'polypeptide(L)'
;MTAHVFVDETKERGLLVAAVVMHPADLNAARRSIRDLILPGQRRIHFHKERDDRRRQIIDGFLALSAHAVIFDAKDHRNARVAREACLVSLVEHTAKIGAARLVLERDDSTFQADQRLLFEQVRKCGVDGRLRYDQLRAHEECLLAVPDALAWCWAKGGRWKDSIRRMISESRQV
;
A
#
# COMPACT_ATOMS: atom_id res chain seq x y z
N MET A 1 5.15 -18.63 8.78
CA MET A 1 3.87 -17.94 8.49
C MET A 1 4.16 -16.82 7.51
N THR A 2 3.37 -16.70 6.45
CA THR A 2 3.64 -15.86 5.28
C THR A 2 2.93 -14.51 5.40
N ALA A 3 3.62 -13.42 5.03
CA ALA A 3 3.13 -12.04 5.24
C ALA A 3 1.95 -11.69 4.32
N HIS A 4 1.17 -10.67 4.72
CA HIS A 4 0.17 -10.02 3.87
C HIS A 4 0.63 -8.60 3.53
N VAL A 5 0.45 -8.20 2.28
CA VAL A 5 0.90 -6.91 1.75
C VAL A 5 -0.32 -6.11 1.27
N PHE A 6 -0.46 -4.88 1.74
CA PHE A 6 -1.52 -3.94 1.35
C PHE A 6 -0.90 -2.77 0.62
N VAL A 7 -1.48 -2.39 -0.52
CA VAL A 7 -0.86 -1.49 -1.47
C VAL A 7 -1.82 -0.42 -1.95
N ASP A 8 -1.35 0.81 -1.93
CA ASP A 8 -1.98 1.95 -2.57
C ASP A 8 -0.89 2.89 -3.12
N GLU A 9 -1.31 3.86 -3.92
CA GLU A 9 -0.43 4.72 -4.68
C GLU A 9 -0.82 6.19 -4.62
N THR A 10 0.14 7.05 -4.92
CA THR A 10 -0.13 8.45 -5.21
C THR A 10 0.54 8.87 -6.50
N LYS A 11 -0.09 9.83 -7.19
CA LYS A 11 0.35 10.40 -8.47
C LYS A 11 0.73 11.88 -8.36
N GLU A 12 0.69 12.46 -7.14
CA GLU A 12 0.88 13.92 -6.94
C GLU A 12 2.24 14.45 -7.42
N ARG A 13 3.31 13.63 -7.37
CA ARG A 13 4.69 14.04 -7.72
C ARG A 13 5.43 12.94 -8.50
N GLY A 14 4.75 12.36 -9.47
CA GLY A 14 5.14 11.08 -10.07
C GLY A 14 4.48 9.91 -9.35
N LEU A 15 4.64 8.70 -9.90
CA LEU A 15 4.02 7.51 -9.31
C LEU A 15 4.85 7.03 -8.12
N LEU A 16 4.21 7.00 -6.96
CA LEU A 16 4.74 6.40 -5.74
C LEU A 16 3.77 5.31 -5.29
N VAL A 17 4.29 4.11 -5.04
CA VAL A 17 3.52 2.98 -4.52
C VAL A 17 4.03 2.65 -3.12
N ALA A 18 3.14 2.62 -2.13
CA ALA A 18 3.45 2.20 -0.78
C ALA A 18 2.93 0.78 -0.56
N ALA A 19 3.82 -0.12 -0.16
CA ALA A 19 3.49 -1.51 0.17
C ALA A 19 3.68 -1.74 1.68
N VAL A 20 2.57 -1.92 2.39
CA VAL A 20 2.55 -2.18 3.84
C VAL A 20 2.50 -3.68 4.09
N VAL A 21 3.49 -4.19 4.82
CA VAL A 21 3.67 -5.60 5.14
C VAL A 21 3.26 -5.85 6.59
N MET A 22 2.38 -6.82 6.80
CA MET A 22 1.88 -7.25 8.11
C MET A 22 1.91 -8.77 8.25
N HIS A 23 2.13 -9.27 9.47
CA HIS A 23 1.99 -10.70 9.76
C HIS A 23 0.52 -11.07 9.97
N PRO A 24 0.09 -12.29 9.56
CA PRO A 24 -1.29 -12.73 9.74
C PRO A 24 -1.83 -12.64 11.17
N ALA A 25 -0.97 -12.86 12.16
CA ALA A 25 -1.33 -12.78 13.58
C ALA A 25 -1.77 -11.37 14.01
N ASP A 26 -1.24 -10.33 13.38
CA ASP A 26 -1.51 -8.93 13.75
C ASP A 26 -2.72 -8.34 13.01
N LEU A 27 -3.19 -8.97 11.93
CA LEU A 27 -4.21 -8.42 11.05
C LEU A 27 -5.53 -8.10 11.76
N ASN A 28 -5.96 -8.95 12.68
CA ASN A 28 -7.22 -8.74 13.40
C ASN A 28 -7.12 -7.56 14.37
N ALA A 29 -5.98 -7.40 15.04
CA ALA A 29 -5.73 -6.25 15.89
C ALA A 29 -5.63 -4.97 15.06
N ALA A 30 -4.85 -5.00 13.97
CA ALA A 30 -4.71 -3.87 13.06
C ALA A 30 -6.06 -3.41 12.48
N ARG A 31 -6.90 -4.33 12.00
CA ARG A 31 -8.23 -3.99 11.47
C ARG A 31 -9.13 -3.35 12.53
N ARG A 32 -9.05 -3.77 13.79
CA ARG A 32 -9.80 -3.13 14.89
C ARG A 32 -9.31 -1.70 15.08
N SER A 33 -8.00 -1.50 15.26
CA SER A 33 -7.41 -0.17 15.44
C SER A 33 -7.74 0.79 14.29
N ILE A 34 -7.72 0.31 13.04
CA ILE A 34 -8.08 1.14 11.88
C ILE A 34 -9.58 1.47 11.87
N ARG A 35 -10.46 0.53 12.22
CA ARG A 35 -11.91 0.79 12.28
C ARG A 35 -12.27 1.79 13.37
N ASP A 36 -11.58 1.76 14.51
CA ASP A 36 -11.78 2.73 15.59
C ASP A 36 -11.38 4.17 15.18
N LEU A 37 -10.55 4.30 14.14
CA LEU A 37 -10.20 5.58 13.51
C LEU A 37 -11.17 6.00 12.40
N ILE A 38 -12.19 5.22 12.06
CA ILE A 38 -13.22 5.62 11.09
C ILE A 38 -14.29 6.40 11.86
N LEU A 39 -14.57 7.65 11.44
CA LEU A 39 -15.58 8.47 12.11
C LEU A 39 -17.01 7.97 11.79
N PRO A 40 -17.99 8.24 12.67
CA PRO A 40 -19.39 8.00 12.37
C PRO A 40 -19.80 8.61 11.02
N GLY A 41 -20.45 7.80 10.17
CA GLY A 41 -20.85 8.21 8.81
C GLY A 41 -19.77 8.06 7.73
N GLN A 42 -18.52 7.79 8.09
CA GLN A 42 -17.48 7.43 7.13
C GLN A 42 -17.52 5.93 6.84
N ARG A 43 -17.38 5.55 5.56
CA ARG A 43 -17.19 4.13 5.17
C ARG A 43 -15.74 3.68 5.26
N ARG A 44 -14.80 4.61 5.09
CA ARG A 44 -13.36 4.40 5.13
C ARG A 44 -12.66 5.72 5.49
N ILE A 45 -11.39 5.63 5.89
CA ILE A 45 -10.53 6.80 6.03
C ILE A 45 -10.18 7.30 4.61
N HIS A 46 -10.36 8.60 4.37
CA HIS A 46 -9.90 9.26 3.14
C HIS A 46 -8.75 10.21 3.50
N PHE A 47 -7.54 9.68 3.69
CA PHE A 47 -6.49 10.38 4.44
C PHE A 47 -6.14 11.76 3.87
N HIS A 48 -6.05 11.87 2.55
CA HIS A 48 -5.77 13.13 1.87
C HIS A 48 -6.88 14.19 2.04
N LYS A 49 -8.12 13.81 2.40
CA LYS A 49 -9.23 14.74 2.67
C LYS A 49 -9.36 15.16 4.14
N GLU A 50 -8.63 14.50 5.03
CA GLU A 50 -8.69 14.80 6.45
C GLU A 50 -8.01 16.13 6.80
N ARG A 51 -8.43 16.77 7.89
CA ARG A 51 -7.74 17.96 8.43
C ARG A 51 -6.43 17.54 9.09
N ASP A 52 -5.46 18.45 9.18
CA ASP A 52 -4.12 18.16 9.71
C ASP A 52 -4.12 17.53 11.11
N ASP A 53 -4.95 17.99 12.04
CA ASP A 53 -5.04 17.41 13.38
C ASP A 53 -5.52 15.96 13.34
N ARG A 54 -6.49 15.66 12.46
CA ARG A 54 -6.99 14.31 12.25
C ARG A 54 -5.95 13.43 11.56
N ARG A 55 -5.20 13.95 10.57
CA ARG A 55 -4.08 13.23 9.94
C ARG A 55 -3.05 12.80 10.97
N ARG A 56 -2.67 13.67 11.91
CA ARG A 56 -1.73 13.31 12.99
C ARG A 56 -2.27 12.19 13.86
N GLN A 57 -3.51 12.29 14.32
CA GLN A 57 -4.15 11.22 15.10
C GLN A 57 -4.19 9.88 14.35
N ILE A 58 -4.49 9.91 13.05
CA ILE A 58 -4.50 8.70 12.22
C ILE A 58 -3.08 8.11 12.11
N ILE A 59 -2.07 8.94 11.84
CA ILE A 59 -0.67 8.52 11.79
C ILE A 59 -0.25 7.89 13.13
N ASP A 60 -0.60 8.49 14.28
CA ASP A 60 -0.26 7.94 15.59
C ASP A 60 -0.85 6.53 15.77
N GLY A 61 -2.10 6.33 15.34
CA GLY A 61 -2.71 5.00 15.34
C GLY A 61 -2.03 4.01 14.39
N PHE A 62 -1.51 4.47 13.24
CA PHE A 62 -0.79 3.61 12.29
C PHE A 62 0.57 3.19 12.82
N LEU A 63 1.25 4.11 13.51
CA LEU A 63 2.55 3.84 14.08
C LEU A 63 2.51 2.87 15.29
N ALA A 64 1.33 2.64 15.86
CA ALA A 64 1.09 1.63 16.89
C ALA A 64 0.89 0.22 16.31
N LEU A 65 0.79 0.08 14.98
CA LEU A 65 0.63 -1.21 14.32
C LEU A 65 1.98 -1.94 14.21
N SER A 66 1.95 -3.26 14.36
CA SER A 66 3.06 -4.15 14.01
C SER A 66 3.15 -4.30 12.48
N ALA A 67 3.62 -3.24 11.81
CA ALA A 67 3.71 -3.17 10.36
C ALA A 67 4.97 -2.43 9.92
N HIS A 68 5.48 -2.78 8.74
CA HIS A 68 6.52 -2.02 8.05
C HIS A 68 6.11 -1.80 6.61
N ALA A 69 6.75 -0.85 5.93
CA ALA A 69 6.40 -0.51 4.57
C ALA A 69 7.63 -0.31 3.68
N VAL A 70 7.45 -0.65 2.41
CA VAL A 70 8.40 -0.40 1.34
C VAL A 70 7.79 0.60 0.37
N ILE A 71 8.57 1.62 0.01
CA ILE A 71 8.17 2.61 -1.00
C ILE A 71 8.83 2.27 -2.34
N PHE A 72 8.03 2.21 -3.39
CA PHE A 72 8.48 2.11 -4.78
C PHE A 72 8.24 3.46 -5.46
N ASP A 73 9.32 4.09 -5.89
CA ASP A 73 9.33 5.43 -6.47
C ASP A 73 9.67 5.36 -7.96
N ALA A 74 8.65 5.52 -8.79
CA ALA A 74 8.74 5.50 -10.25
C ALA A 74 8.64 6.91 -10.84
N LYS A 75 9.02 7.95 -10.10
CA LYS A 75 8.95 9.35 -10.58
C LYS A 75 9.80 9.63 -11.82
N ASP A 76 10.84 8.84 -12.06
CA ASP A 76 11.76 9.03 -13.18
C ASP A 76 11.15 8.53 -14.51
N HIS A 77 10.07 7.76 -14.45
CA HIS A 77 9.29 7.36 -15.61
C HIS A 77 8.37 8.50 -16.07
N ARG A 78 8.63 9.03 -17.28
CA ARG A 78 7.77 10.05 -17.91
C ARG A 78 6.38 9.52 -18.33
N ASN A 79 6.27 8.22 -18.59
CA ASN A 79 5.03 7.59 -19.00
C ASN A 79 4.38 6.89 -17.81
N ALA A 80 3.17 7.34 -17.43
CA ALA A 80 2.44 6.82 -16.27
C ALA A 80 2.13 5.31 -16.36
N ARG A 81 1.89 4.79 -17.56
CA ARG A 81 1.68 3.36 -17.78
C ARG A 81 2.96 2.57 -17.50
N VAL A 82 4.09 3.02 -18.06
CA VAL A 82 5.39 2.37 -17.84
C VAL A 82 5.79 2.44 -16.37
N ALA A 83 5.58 3.58 -15.71
CA ALA A 83 5.80 3.74 -14.28
C ALA A 83 5.00 2.70 -13.46
N ARG A 84 3.71 2.54 -13.80
CA ARG A 84 2.82 1.58 -13.15
C ARG A 84 3.27 0.15 -13.36
N GLU A 85 3.59 -0.22 -14.59
CA GLU A 85 4.07 -1.56 -14.92
C GLU A 85 5.37 -1.87 -14.14
N ALA A 86 6.32 -0.93 -14.10
CA ALA A 86 7.58 -1.08 -13.37
C ALA A 86 7.36 -1.26 -11.85
N CYS A 87 6.48 -0.46 -11.24
CA CYS A 87 6.10 -0.60 -9.83
C CYS A 87 5.45 -1.96 -9.56
N LEU A 88 4.50 -2.40 -10.39
CA LEU A 88 3.81 -3.68 -10.19
C LEU A 88 4.74 -4.88 -10.34
N VAL A 89 5.68 -4.83 -11.30
CA VAL A 89 6.74 -5.85 -11.44
C VAL A 89 7.58 -5.93 -10.16
N SER A 90 8.12 -4.79 -9.73
CA SER A 90 8.96 -4.72 -8.53
C SER A 90 8.23 -5.10 -7.24
N LEU A 91 6.93 -4.80 -7.18
CA LEU A 91 6.06 -5.19 -6.08
C LEU A 91 5.88 -6.70 -6.02
N VAL A 92 5.57 -7.36 -7.14
CA VAL A 92 5.42 -8.82 -7.19
C VAL A 92 6.75 -9.51 -6.83
N GLU A 93 7.87 -9.03 -7.37
CA GLU A 93 9.20 -9.52 -7.00
C GLU A 93 9.48 -9.37 -5.50
N HIS A 94 9.10 -8.24 -4.90
CA HIS A 94 9.21 -8.04 -3.46
C HIS A 94 8.35 -9.03 -2.67
N THR A 95 7.09 -9.22 -3.07
CA THR A 95 6.19 -10.19 -2.41
C THR A 95 6.71 -11.62 -2.49
N ALA A 96 7.32 -11.98 -3.63
CA ALA A 96 7.95 -13.28 -3.82
C ALA A 96 9.18 -13.44 -2.91
N LYS A 97 10.04 -12.41 -2.84
CA LYS A 97 11.24 -12.39 -2.00
C LYS A 97 10.93 -12.59 -0.51
N ILE A 98 9.87 -11.96 -0.01
CA ILE A 98 9.47 -12.08 1.41
C ILE A 98 8.55 -13.30 1.67
N GLY A 99 8.22 -14.08 0.64
CA GLY A 99 7.29 -15.19 0.75
C GLY A 99 5.90 -14.77 1.24
N ALA A 100 5.38 -13.65 0.75
CA ALA A 100 4.02 -13.20 1.09
C ALA A 100 2.99 -14.21 0.57
N ALA A 101 1.93 -14.44 1.35
CA ALA A 101 0.80 -15.25 0.91
C ALA A 101 -0.32 -14.41 0.28
N ARG A 102 -0.36 -13.11 0.57
CA ARG A 102 -1.41 -12.24 0.06
C ARG A 102 -0.90 -10.87 -0.32
N LEU A 103 -1.31 -10.40 -1.49
CA LEU A 103 -1.15 -9.04 -1.99
C LEU A 103 -2.52 -8.43 -2.21
N VAL A 104 -2.80 -7.27 -1.62
CA VAL A 104 -4.08 -6.56 -1.75
C VAL A 104 -3.77 -5.16 -2.28
N LEU A 105 -4.30 -4.82 -3.45
CA LEU A 105 -4.16 -3.49 -4.04
C LEU A 105 -5.49 -2.74 -3.98
N GLU A 106 -5.45 -1.42 -3.82
CA GLU A 106 -6.62 -0.59 -4.10
C GLU A 106 -6.99 -0.69 -5.59
N ARG A 107 -8.27 -0.95 -5.86
CA ARG A 107 -8.82 -1.09 -7.20
C ARG A 107 -9.17 0.26 -7.81
N ASP A 108 -8.45 0.58 -8.88
CA ASP A 108 -8.83 1.59 -9.88
C ASP A 108 -9.47 0.89 -11.10
N ASP A 109 -10.70 1.25 -11.47
CA ASP A 109 -11.37 0.61 -12.61
C ASP A 109 -10.72 0.93 -13.95
N SER A 110 -10.06 2.08 -14.06
CA SER A 110 -9.40 2.49 -15.30
C SER A 110 -8.18 1.63 -15.63
N THR A 111 -7.54 1.02 -14.62
CA THR A 111 -6.37 0.17 -14.78
C THR A 111 -6.62 -1.30 -14.45
N PHE A 112 -7.78 -1.65 -13.91
CA PHE A 112 -8.09 -2.98 -13.38
C PHE A 112 -7.69 -4.13 -14.32
N GLN A 113 -8.14 -4.10 -15.59
CA GLN A 113 -7.87 -5.18 -16.55
C GLN A 113 -6.37 -5.29 -16.90
N ALA A 114 -5.69 -4.14 -17.05
CA ALA A 114 -4.26 -4.11 -17.35
C ALA A 114 -3.45 -4.64 -16.16
N ASP A 115 -3.78 -4.22 -14.95
CA ASP A 115 -3.13 -4.66 -13.71
C ASP A 115 -3.37 -6.16 -13.48
N GLN A 116 -4.60 -6.63 -13.68
CA GLN A 116 -4.95 -8.04 -13.51
C GLN A 116 -4.12 -8.94 -14.44
N ARG A 117 -3.97 -8.53 -15.70
CA ARG A 117 -3.14 -9.24 -16.68
C ARG A 117 -1.66 -9.24 -16.27
N LEU A 118 -1.12 -8.08 -15.89
CA LEU A 118 0.28 -7.97 -15.50
C LEU A 118 0.58 -8.79 -14.23
N LEU A 119 -0.26 -8.69 -13.21
CA LEU A 119 -0.12 -9.46 -11.96
C LEU A 119 -0.12 -10.96 -12.25
N PHE A 120 -1.03 -11.43 -13.10
CA PHE A 120 -1.07 -12.84 -13.51
C PHE A 120 0.22 -13.30 -14.19
N GLU A 121 0.75 -12.51 -15.13
CA GLU A 121 2.00 -12.82 -15.84
C GLU A 121 3.20 -12.81 -14.88
N GLN A 122 3.31 -11.80 -14.01
CA GLN A 122 4.44 -11.66 -13.09
C GLN A 122 4.45 -12.69 -11.96
N VAL A 123 3.29 -13.05 -11.40
CA VAL A 123 3.19 -14.08 -10.36
C VAL A 123 3.74 -15.43 -10.85
N ARG A 124 3.42 -15.79 -12.10
CA ARG A 124 3.96 -16.99 -12.75
C ARG A 124 5.44 -16.86 -13.06
N LYS A 125 5.87 -15.72 -13.58
CA LYS A 125 7.29 -15.45 -13.87
C LYS A 125 8.16 -15.59 -12.61
N CYS A 126 7.66 -15.13 -11.46
CA CYS A 126 8.33 -15.28 -10.16
C CYS A 126 8.16 -16.68 -9.53
N GLY A 127 7.41 -17.59 -10.17
CA GLY A 127 7.16 -18.95 -9.69
C GLY A 127 6.39 -19.02 -8.36
N VAL A 128 5.59 -17.98 -8.04
CA VAL A 128 4.80 -17.90 -6.81
C VAL A 128 3.31 -18.14 -7.04
N ASP A 129 2.95 -18.63 -8.23
CA ASP A 129 1.61 -19.13 -8.50
C ASP A 129 1.23 -20.24 -7.51
N GLY A 130 -0.03 -20.21 -7.06
CA GLY A 130 -0.54 -21.10 -6.00
C GLY A 130 -0.08 -20.75 -4.57
N ARG A 131 0.96 -19.92 -4.39
CA ARG A 131 1.47 -19.50 -3.07
C ARG A 131 1.08 -18.06 -2.72
N LEU A 132 1.08 -17.18 -3.72
CA LEU A 132 0.67 -15.78 -3.58
C LEU A 132 -0.74 -15.61 -4.14
N ARG A 133 -1.69 -15.25 -3.27
CA ARG A 133 -2.99 -14.74 -3.68
C ARG A 133 -2.88 -13.24 -3.88
N TYR A 134 -3.45 -12.71 -4.96
CA TYR A 134 -3.61 -11.27 -5.14
C TYR A 134 -5.08 -10.89 -5.31
N ASP A 135 -5.48 -9.79 -4.68
CA ASP A 135 -6.83 -9.23 -4.78
C ASP A 135 -6.73 -7.72 -5.09
N GLN A 136 -7.63 -7.22 -5.94
CA GLN A 136 -7.82 -5.79 -6.16
C GLN A 136 -9.17 -5.39 -5.55
N LEU A 137 -9.13 -4.67 -4.43
CA LEU A 137 -10.30 -4.34 -3.61
C LEU A 137 -10.52 -2.83 -3.57
N ARG A 138 -11.77 -2.38 -3.44
CA ARG A 138 -12.08 -0.99 -3.09
C ARG A 138 -11.61 -0.72 -1.67
N ALA A 139 -11.14 0.49 -1.37
CA ALA A 139 -10.63 0.72 0.00
C ALA A 139 -11.70 0.73 1.13
N HIS A 140 -12.99 0.55 0.83
CA HIS A 140 -13.99 0.26 1.86
C HIS A 140 -14.18 -1.25 2.12
N GLU A 141 -13.73 -2.12 1.20
CA GLU A 141 -13.79 -3.58 1.35
C GLU A 141 -12.67 -4.11 2.26
N GLU A 142 -11.54 -3.41 2.33
CA GLU A 142 -10.44 -3.71 3.25
C GLU A 142 -9.92 -2.41 3.88
N CYS A 143 -10.18 -2.22 5.17
CA CYS A 143 -9.84 -0.99 5.87
C CYS A 143 -8.32 -0.78 6.00
N LEU A 144 -7.52 -1.86 5.96
CA LEU A 144 -6.06 -1.76 6.02
C LEU A 144 -5.45 -1.04 4.81
N LEU A 145 -6.19 -0.88 3.70
CA LEU A 145 -5.76 -0.04 2.57
C LEU A 145 -5.63 1.45 2.92
N ALA A 146 -6.23 1.91 4.03
CA ALA A 146 -6.02 3.27 4.53
C ALA A 146 -4.56 3.55 4.97
N VAL A 147 -3.82 2.50 5.34
CA VAL A 147 -2.42 2.65 5.77
C VAL A 147 -1.53 3.01 4.58
N PRO A 148 -1.46 2.23 3.47
CA PRO A 148 -0.67 2.62 2.32
C PRO A 148 -1.13 3.93 1.66
N ASP A 149 -2.44 4.27 1.64
CA ASP A 149 -2.96 5.58 1.18
C ASP A 149 -2.25 6.73 1.90
N ALA A 150 -2.26 6.68 3.24
CA ALA A 150 -1.62 7.71 4.05
C ALA A 150 -0.10 7.72 3.91
N LEU A 151 0.55 6.54 3.85
CA LEU A 151 2.00 6.46 3.74
C LEU A 151 2.48 7.01 2.39
N ALA A 152 1.81 6.65 1.29
CA ALA A 152 2.09 7.17 -0.04
C ALA A 152 1.94 8.70 -0.05
N TRP A 153 0.83 9.21 0.48
CA TRP A 153 0.58 10.65 0.57
C TRP A 153 1.64 11.37 1.42
N CYS A 154 1.93 10.88 2.63
CA CYS A 154 2.90 11.50 3.54
C CYS A 154 4.29 11.54 2.92
N TRP A 155 4.69 10.46 2.24
CA TRP A 155 5.97 10.38 1.55
C TRP A 155 6.06 11.39 0.41
N ALA A 156 5.03 11.48 -0.43
CA ALA A 156 4.97 12.43 -1.53
C ALA A 156 4.94 13.89 -1.06
N LYS A 157 4.17 14.17 0.01
CA LYS A 157 4.05 15.51 0.59
C LYS A 157 5.39 16.01 1.12
N GLY A 158 6.18 15.13 1.74
CA GLY A 158 7.49 15.46 2.29
C GLY A 158 7.41 16.22 3.63
N GLY A 159 8.56 16.76 4.04
CA GLY A 159 8.72 17.50 5.30
C GLY A 159 8.21 16.71 6.50
N ARG A 160 7.55 17.41 7.44
CA ARG A 160 7.04 16.82 8.69
C ARG A 160 6.18 15.56 8.50
N TRP A 161 5.46 15.45 7.38
CA TRP A 161 4.60 14.31 7.11
C TRP A 161 5.42 13.07 6.78
N LYS A 162 6.41 13.21 5.92
CA LYS A 162 7.36 12.13 5.62
C LYS A 162 8.15 11.72 6.86
N ASP A 163 8.56 12.68 7.68
CA ASP A 163 9.30 12.40 8.91
C ASP A 163 8.45 11.64 9.93
N SER A 164 7.15 11.98 10.06
CA SER A 164 6.23 11.33 11.00
C SER A 164 6.04 9.83 10.75
N ILE A 165 6.17 9.38 9.51
CA ILE A 165 5.99 7.96 9.13
C ILE A 165 7.32 7.22 8.98
N ARG A 166 8.47 7.91 9.10
CA ARG A 166 9.79 7.39 8.73
C ARG A 166 10.12 6.06 9.40
N ARG A 167 9.70 5.87 10.65
CA ARG A 167 9.93 4.63 11.43
C ARG A 167 9.21 3.40 10.90
N MET A 168 8.11 3.58 10.15
CA MET A 168 7.42 2.46 9.50
C MET A 168 8.07 2.09 8.16
N ILE A 169 8.83 2.99 7.54
CA ILE A 169 9.43 2.74 6.23
C ILE A 169 10.74 1.99 6.40
N SER A 170 10.75 0.70 6.05
CA SER A 170 11.95 -0.12 6.10
C SER A 170 12.85 0.11 4.90
N GLU A 171 12.28 0.49 3.76
CA GLU A 171 13.02 0.62 2.50
C GLU A 171 12.32 1.58 1.53
N SER A 172 13.10 2.28 0.70
CA SER A 172 12.59 3.03 -0.45
C SER A 172 13.44 2.75 -1.68
N ARG A 173 12.81 2.36 -2.79
CA ARG A 173 13.46 1.94 -4.04
C ARG A 173 13.08 2.90 -5.16
N GLN A 174 14.06 3.34 -5.96
CA GLN A 174 13.75 3.87 -7.28
C GLN A 174 13.42 2.70 -8.20
N VAL A 175 12.41 2.87 -9.05
CA VAL A 175 11.94 1.87 -9.99
C VAL A 175 11.91 2.44 -11.39
#